data_AF-A0A7W0P977-F1
#
_entry.id   AF-A0A7W0P977-F1
#
_cell.length_a   1.000
_cell.length_b   1.000
_cell.length_c   1.000
_cell.angle_alpha   90.00
_cell.angle_beta   90.00
_cell.angle_gamma   90.00
#
_symmetry.space_group_name_H-M   'P 1'
#
loop_
_entity.id
_entity.type
_entity.pdbx_description
1 polymer ?
#
loop_
_entity_poly.entity_id
_entity_poly.type
_entity_poly.pdbx_seq_one_letter_code
_entity_poly.pdbx_strand_id
1 'polypeptide(L)'
;MTRVAAALAALAALGITHLLPETGLGLYLRLAAAVVVVLVPGRLIAAALGQRSVSATVAWSLAAIFAALAATFALAASLTTTIVLLAAIAVAAAALAVRRDLPPRPVGTSIVFVVGALFGIALWQIAGELQGDALFHLARVRKLDELDSLSLRAVSEFADGGLHPGYAFPLWHGFVALVARLGGVDPAAALVHAPSVLVPLAFLAVYEAGARLFRSAAAGAAVLLAQVALAGLAAGHG
;
A
#
# COMPACT_ATOMS: atom_id res chain seq x y z
N MET A 1 -1.20 24.37 -1.89
CA MET A 1 0.28 24.21 -1.85
C MET A 1 0.74 23.10 -0.91
N THR A 2 0.22 22.99 0.31
CA THR A 2 0.66 21.98 1.31
C THR A 2 0.60 20.51 0.84
N ARG A 3 -0.32 20.13 -0.05
CA ARG A 3 -0.47 18.75 -0.56
C ARG A 3 0.61 18.36 -1.56
N VAL A 4 0.95 19.28 -2.47
CA VAL A 4 2.04 19.10 -3.42
C VAL A 4 3.36 19.03 -2.67
N ALA A 5 3.54 19.92 -1.68
CA ALA A 5 4.71 19.87 -0.80
C ALA A 5 4.83 18.53 -0.06
N ALA A 6 3.72 17.97 0.46
CA ALA A 6 3.72 16.65 1.10
C ALA A 6 4.07 15.51 0.13
N ALA A 7 3.58 15.56 -1.12
CA ALA A 7 3.93 14.58 -2.15
C ALA A 7 5.42 14.66 -2.52
N LEU A 8 5.96 15.87 -2.69
CA LEU A 8 7.39 16.09 -2.93
C LEU A 8 8.25 15.65 -1.75
N ALA A 9 7.80 15.90 -0.52
CA ALA A 9 8.46 15.44 0.69
C ALA A 9 8.49 13.90 0.78
N ALA A 10 7.44 13.21 0.32
CA ALA A 10 7.43 11.74 0.24
C ALA A 10 8.48 11.22 -0.75
N LEU A 11 8.61 11.85 -1.93
CA LEU A 11 9.64 11.50 -2.92
C LEU A 11 11.05 11.79 -2.40
N ALA A 12 11.24 12.93 -1.74
CA ALA A 12 12.52 13.27 -1.12
C ALA A 12 12.89 12.28 0.00
N ALA A 13 11.93 11.91 0.86
CA ALA A 13 12.12 10.90 1.89
C ALA A 13 12.51 9.55 1.28
N LEU A 14 11.86 9.13 0.19
CA LEU A 14 12.23 7.91 -0.53
C LEU A 14 13.70 7.96 -0.99
N GLY A 15 14.11 9.04 -1.66
CA GLY A 15 15.49 9.22 -2.10
C GLY A 15 16.50 9.20 -0.95
N ILE A 16 16.16 9.79 0.20
CA ILE A 16 17.01 9.75 1.40
C ILE A 16 17.12 8.31 1.95
N THR A 17 16.01 7.57 1.99
CA THR A 17 16.02 6.19 2.53
C THR A 17 16.83 5.22 1.69
N HIS A 18 17.07 5.51 0.41
CA HIS A 18 17.99 4.72 -0.43
C HIS A 18 19.45 4.79 0.05
N LEU A 19 19.80 5.77 0.88
CA LEU A 19 21.12 5.84 1.52
C LEU A 19 21.26 4.90 2.73
N LEU A 20 20.16 4.32 3.20
CA LEU A 20 20.13 3.41 4.33
C LEU A 20 20.32 1.96 3.88
N PRO A 21 20.77 1.05 4.77
CA PRO A 21 20.89 -0.38 4.46
C PRO A 21 19.56 -1.05 4.09
N GLU A 22 19.63 -2.14 3.35
CA GLU A 22 18.47 -2.99 2.98
C GLU A 22 18.09 -4.01 4.05
N THR A 23 18.56 -3.80 5.29
CA THR A 23 18.30 -4.67 6.43
C THR A 23 17.90 -3.85 7.67
N GLY A 24 17.30 -4.53 8.64
CA GLY A 24 16.93 -3.94 9.94
C GLY A 24 16.10 -2.66 9.80
N LEU A 25 16.50 -1.61 10.54
CA LEU A 25 15.81 -0.31 10.51
C LEU A 25 15.88 0.39 9.15
N GLY A 26 16.96 0.20 8.39
CA GLY A 26 17.09 0.78 7.05
C GLY A 26 16.03 0.24 6.10
N LEU A 27 15.82 -1.09 6.12
CA LEU A 27 14.75 -1.75 5.37
C LEU A 27 13.38 -1.22 5.77
N TYR A 28 13.11 -1.08 7.08
CA TYR A 28 11.84 -0.54 7.58
C TYR A 28 11.55 0.83 6.99
N LEU A 29 12.55 1.73 7.03
CA LEU A 29 12.40 3.11 6.54
C LEU A 29 12.24 3.17 5.02
N ARG A 30 12.98 2.35 4.26
CA ARG A 30 12.82 2.22 2.80
C ARG A 30 11.40 1.77 2.43
N LEU A 31 10.89 0.72 3.09
CA LEU A 31 9.53 0.22 2.88
C LEU A 31 8.47 1.25 3.27
N ALA A 32 8.65 1.94 4.40
CA ALA A 32 7.73 2.99 4.84
C ALA A 32 7.66 4.15 3.85
N ALA A 33 8.81 4.64 3.37
CA ALA A 33 8.85 5.69 2.36
C ALA A 33 8.22 5.23 1.03
N ALA A 34 8.52 4.02 0.58
CA ALA A 34 7.95 3.46 -0.65
C ALA A 34 6.42 3.32 -0.55
N VAL A 35 5.90 2.79 0.57
CA VAL A 35 4.44 2.73 0.83
C VAL A 35 3.83 4.12 0.77
N VAL A 36 4.43 5.13 1.41
CA VAL A 36 3.90 6.50 1.37
C VAL A 36 3.86 7.02 -0.08
N VAL A 37 4.89 6.79 -0.89
CA VAL A 37 4.93 7.20 -2.30
C VAL A 37 3.86 6.48 -3.13
N VAL A 38 3.68 5.16 -2.96
CA VAL A 38 2.61 4.40 -3.62
C VAL A 38 1.21 4.91 -3.23
N LEU A 39 1.07 5.51 -2.05
CA LEU A 39 -0.17 6.10 -1.58
C LEU A 39 -0.43 7.55 -2.06
N VAL A 40 0.57 8.22 -2.65
CA VAL A 40 0.44 9.61 -3.12
C VAL A 40 -0.68 9.78 -4.15
N PRO A 41 -0.80 8.97 -5.22
CA PRO A 41 -1.87 9.12 -6.21
C PRO A 41 -3.27 9.06 -5.56
N GLY A 42 -3.53 8.06 -4.73
CA GLY A 42 -4.81 7.91 -4.04
C GLY A 42 -5.09 9.04 -3.07
N ARG A 43 -4.08 9.52 -2.35
CA ARG A 43 -4.20 10.67 -1.43
C ARG A 43 -4.62 11.93 -2.17
N LEU A 44 -4.06 12.16 -3.36
CA LEU A 44 -4.35 13.31 -4.21
C LEU A 44 -5.72 13.21 -4.87
N ILE A 45 -6.11 12.01 -5.34
CA ILE A 45 -7.46 11.75 -5.86
C ILE A 45 -8.50 12.01 -4.76
N ALA A 46 -8.31 11.42 -3.57
CA ALA A 46 -9.19 11.65 -2.42
C ALA A 46 -9.29 13.16 -2.11
N ALA A 47 -8.17 13.88 -2.16
CA ALA A 47 -8.18 15.33 -1.94
C ALA A 47 -8.92 16.11 -3.03
N ALA A 48 -8.76 15.74 -4.30
CA ALA A 48 -9.47 16.35 -5.43
C ALA A 48 -11.00 16.16 -5.32
N LEU A 49 -11.41 15.07 -4.68
CA LEU A 49 -12.82 14.75 -4.38
C LEU A 49 -13.30 15.31 -3.03
N GLY A 50 -12.48 16.12 -2.33
CA GLY A 50 -12.85 16.70 -1.03
C GLY A 50 -12.85 15.73 0.15
N GLN A 51 -12.24 14.55 -0.01
CA GLN A 51 -12.17 13.50 1.00
C GLN A 51 -10.86 13.57 1.79
N ARG A 52 -10.95 13.40 3.12
CA ARG A 52 -9.79 13.29 4.02
C ARG A 52 -9.95 12.10 4.95
N SER A 53 -9.62 10.92 4.42
CA SER A 53 -9.58 9.67 5.17
C SER A 53 -8.43 8.79 4.69
N VAL A 54 -7.93 7.94 5.60
CA VAL A 54 -6.97 6.89 5.21
C VAL A 54 -7.66 5.85 4.33
N SER A 55 -8.89 5.48 4.64
CA SER A 55 -9.64 4.50 3.83
C SER A 55 -9.84 4.97 2.38
N ALA A 56 -10.17 6.25 2.16
CA ALA A 56 -10.26 6.78 0.79
C ALA A 56 -8.89 6.85 0.11
N THR A 57 -7.84 7.21 0.85
CA THR A 57 -6.47 7.21 0.30
C THR A 57 -6.08 5.83 -0.19
N VAL A 58 -6.27 4.79 0.62
CA VAL A 58 -5.97 3.40 0.26
C VAL A 58 -6.85 2.94 -0.91
N ALA A 59 -8.16 3.16 -0.86
CA ALA A 59 -9.08 2.76 -1.91
C ALA A 59 -8.73 3.39 -3.26
N TRP A 60 -8.49 4.71 -3.28
CA TRP A 60 -8.11 5.40 -4.52
C TRP A 60 -6.71 5.05 -5.01
N SER A 61 -5.78 4.69 -4.12
CA SER A 61 -4.48 4.17 -4.53
C SER A 61 -4.60 2.81 -5.19
N LEU A 62 -5.39 1.90 -4.61
CA LEU A 62 -5.64 0.58 -5.20
C LEU A 62 -6.37 0.71 -6.55
N ALA A 63 -7.33 1.64 -6.67
CA ALA A 63 -7.99 1.93 -7.94
C ALA A 63 -7.02 2.49 -9.00
N ALA A 64 -6.12 3.40 -8.61
CA ALA A 64 -5.11 3.95 -9.52
C ALA A 64 -4.09 2.87 -9.96
N ILE A 65 -3.65 2.02 -9.04
CA ILE A 65 -2.76 0.89 -9.34
C ILE A 65 -3.45 -0.10 -10.27
N PHE A 66 -4.71 -0.42 -10.00
CA PHE A 66 -5.51 -1.29 -10.88
C PHE A 66 -5.57 -0.73 -12.30
N ALA A 67 -5.93 0.55 -12.47
CA ALA A 67 -6.01 1.18 -13.77
C ALA A 67 -4.65 1.21 -14.50
N ALA A 68 -3.58 1.55 -13.78
CA ALA A 68 -2.22 1.60 -14.33
C ALA A 68 -1.70 0.21 -14.74
N LEU A 69 -1.93 -0.82 -13.92
CA LEU A 69 -1.58 -2.21 -14.24
C LEU A 69 -2.42 -2.75 -15.40
N ALA A 70 -3.72 -2.46 -15.44
CA ALA A 70 -4.58 -2.89 -16.53
C ALA A 70 -4.11 -2.32 -17.87
N ALA A 71 -3.75 -1.03 -17.91
CA ALA A 71 -3.13 -0.41 -19.08
C ALA A 71 -1.77 -1.03 -19.41
N THR A 72 -0.93 -1.27 -18.40
CA THR A 72 0.39 -1.91 -18.58
C THR A 72 0.27 -3.30 -19.20
N PHE A 73 -0.67 -4.14 -18.72
CA PHE A 73 -0.93 -5.46 -19.29
C PHE A 73 -1.53 -5.39 -20.70
N ALA A 74 -2.44 -4.45 -20.95
CA ALA A 74 -3.04 -4.27 -22.27
C ALA A 74 -1.99 -3.86 -23.32
N LEU A 75 -0.96 -3.14 -22.90
CA LEU A 75 0.15 -2.67 -23.74
C LEU A 75 1.34 -3.63 -23.77
N ALA A 76 1.28 -4.77 -23.08
CA ALA A 76 2.41 -5.69 -22.91
C ALA A 76 3.69 -4.98 -22.44
N ALA A 77 3.55 -4.03 -21.51
CA ALA A 77 4.65 -3.17 -21.04
C ALA A 77 5.21 -3.61 -19.68
N SER A 78 6.21 -2.91 -19.15
CA SER A 78 6.87 -3.23 -17.88
C SER A 78 6.27 -2.49 -16.68
N LEU A 79 6.68 -2.87 -15.46
CA LEU A 79 6.30 -2.19 -14.22
C LEU A 79 6.69 -0.70 -14.21
N THR A 80 7.74 -0.32 -14.94
CA THR A 80 8.14 1.09 -15.12
C THR A 80 7.01 1.90 -15.75
N THR A 81 6.30 1.33 -16.74
CA THR A 81 5.13 1.98 -17.34
C THR A 81 4.03 2.20 -16.30
N THR A 82 3.79 1.24 -15.41
CA THR A 82 2.85 1.41 -14.29
C THR A 82 3.25 2.59 -13.40
N ILE A 83 4.53 2.74 -13.06
CA ILE A 83 5.04 3.86 -12.24
C ILE A 83 4.81 5.21 -12.96
N VAL A 84 5.12 5.28 -14.26
CA VAL A 84 4.89 6.50 -15.06
C VAL A 84 3.41 6.88 -15.10
N LEU A 85 2.52 5.91 -15.30
CA LEU A 85 1.07 6.15 -15.29
C LEU A 85 0.58 6.63 -13.91
N LEU A 86 1.08 6.05 -12.82
CA LEU A 86 0.75 6.51 -11.46
C LEU A 86 1.25 7.94 -11.20
N ALA A 87 2.43 8.30 -11.69
CA ALA A 87 2.95 9.66 -11.61
C ALA A 87 2.06 10.64 -12.41
N ALA A 88 1.63 10.27 -13.61
CA ALA A 88 0.71 11.08 -14.42
C ALA A 88 -0.64 11.28 -13.72
N ILE A 89 -1.21 10.21 -13.14
CA ILE A 89 -2.44 10.27 -12.34
C ILE A 89 -2.25 11.21 -11.14
N ALA A 90 -1.12 11.12 -10.42
CA ALA A 90 -0.82 11.99 -9.29
C ALA A 90 -0.73 13.46 -9.70
N VAL A 91 -0.06 13.78 -10.81
CA VAL A 91 0.04 15.17 -11.33
C VAL A 91 -1.33 15.72 -11.70
N ALA A 92 -2.14 14.94 -12.43
CA ALA A 92 -3.50 15.34 -12.80
C ALA A 92 -4.38 15.58 -11.57
N ALA A 93 -4.36 14.65 -10.60
CA ALA A 93 -5.11 14.78 -9.36
C ALA A 93 -4.63 15.95 -8.49
N ALA A 94 -3.32 16.23 -8.46
CA ALA A 94 -2.76 17.37 -7.74
C ALA A 94 -3.32 18.71 -8.24
N ALA A 95 -3.42 18.90 -9.56
CA ALA A 95 -3.97 20.11 -10.16
C ALA A 95 -5.41 20.39 -9.69
N LEU A 96 -6.22 19.34 -9.58
CA LEU A 96 -7.61 19.42 -9.09
C LEU A 96 -7.67 19.60 -7.56
N ALA A 97 -6.75 18.98 -6.83
CA ALA A 97 -6.73 19.00 -5.37
C ALA A 97 -6.33 20.35 -4.77
N VAL A 98 -5.63 21.24 -5.49
CA VAL A 98 -5.17 22.54 -4.94
C VAL A 98 -6.34 23.42 -4.49
N ARG A 99 -7.52 23.28 -5.09
CA ARG A 99 -8.68 24.15 -4.88
C ARG A 99 -9.71 23.63 -3.87
N ARG A 100 -9.42 22.51 -3.21
CA ARG A 100 -10.41 21.82 -2.35
C ARG A 100 -10.11 22.03 -0.88
N ASP A 101 -11.10 22.42 -0.10
CA ASP A 101 -11.04 22.30 1.36
C ASP A 101 -11.24 20.86 1.80
N LEU A 102 -10.64 20.50 2.93
CA LEU A 102 -10.73 19.15 3.46
C LEU A 102 -11.39 19.14 4.83
N PRO A 103 -12.25 18.15 5.11
CA PRO A 103 -12.86 18.01 6.41
C PRO A 103 -11.80 17.77 7.50
N PRO A 104 -12.14 18.04 8.78
CA PRO A 104 -11.30 17.66 9.90
C PRO A 104 -11.15 16.13 9.99
N ARG A 105 -10.09 15.68 10.65
CA ARG A 105 -9.92 14.27 11.00
C ARG A 105 -10.78 13.94 12.22
N PRO A 106 -11.23 12.68 12.37
CA PRO A 106 -11.83 12.22 13.62
C PRO A 106 -10.90 12.46 14.83
N VAL A 107 -11.46 12.70 16.00
CA VAL A 107 -10.70 12.82 17.25
C VAL A 107 -9.95 11.51 17.50
N GLY A 108 -8.72 11.55 18.01
CA GLY A 108 -7.96 10.33 18.34
C GLY A 108 -7.23 9.66 17.18
N THR A 109 -7.37 10.14 15.93
CA THR A 109 -6.62 9.61 14.76
C THR A 109 -5.11 9.51 15.05
N SER A 110 -4.50 10.51 15.68
CA SER A 110 -3.06 10.49 15.97
C SER A 110 -2.67 9.40 16.97
N ILE A 111 -3.51 9.14 17.98
CA ILE A 111 -3.29 8.08 18.97
C ILE A 111 -3.39 6.72 18.27
N VAL A 112 -4.43 6.51 17.45
CA VAL A 112 -4.63 5.27 16.70
C VAL A 112 -3.46 5.00 15.76
N PHE A 113 -2.94 6.03 15.10
CA PHE A 113 -1.75 5.91 14.26
C PHE A 113 -0.53 5.45 15.07
N VAL A 114 -0.26 6.07 16.23
CA VAL A 114 0.87 5.70 17.10
C VAL A 114 0.72 4.26 17.60
N VAL A 115 -0.47 3.87 18.07
CA VAL A 115 -0.74 2.50 18.51
C VAL A 115 -0.53 1.50 17.38
N GLY A 116 -1.04 1.79 16.17
CA GLY A 116 -0.80 0.96 15.00
C GLY A 116 0.68 0.89 14.59
N ALA A 117 1.44 1.98 14.76
CA ALA A 117 2.89 1.98 14.53
C ALA A 117 3.63 1.10 15.53
N LEU A 118 3.29 1.17 16.82
CA LEU A 118 3.86 0.30 17.84
C LEU A 118 3.52 -1.17 17.57
N PHE A 119 2.27 -1.46 17.17
CA PHE A 119 1.87 -2.82 16.80
C PHE A 119 2.60 -3.32 15.54
N GLY A 120 2.77 -2.46 14.53
CA GLY A 120 3.55 -2.78 13.33
C GLY A 120 5.03 -3.04 13.65
N ILE A 121 5.63 -2.28 14.56
CA ILE A 121 7.00 -2.53 15.04
C ILE A 121 7.07 -3.87 15.79
N ALA A 122 6.08 -4.21 16.61
CA ALA A 122 6.04 -5.50 17.28
C ALA A 122 5.94 -6.66 16.27
N LEU A 123 5.06 -6.53 15.26
CA LEU A 123 4.95 -7.52 14.17
C LEU A 123 6.25 -7.67 13.38
N TRP A 124 6.98 -6.57 13.15
CA TRP A 124 8.26 -6.61 12.47
C TRP A 124 9.27 -7.54 13.17
N GLN A 125 9.30 -7.53 14.51
CA GLN A 125 10.27 -8.32 15.28
C GLN A 125 9.99 -9.83 15.21
N ILE A 126 8.76 -10.21 14.92
CA ILE A 126 8.33 -11.62 14.86
C ILE A 126 8.05 -12.10 13.44
N ALA A 127 8.30 -11.26 12.43
CA ALA A 127 8.09 -11.61 11.03
C ALA A 127 8.99 -12.80 10.67
N GLY A 128 8.36 -13.92 10.31
CA GLY A 128 9.04 -15.17 9.96
C GLY A 128 9.44 -15.24 8.49
N GLU A 129 9.91 -16.43 8.11
CA GLU A 129 10.23 -16.76 6.72
C GLU A 129 8.96 -16.97 5.87
N LEU A 130 9.08 -16.79 4.56
CA LEU A 130 7.98 -17.08 3.62
C LEU A 130 7.76 -18.58 3.53
N GLN A 131 6.53 -19.02 3.79
CA GLN A 131 6.12 -20.42 3.77
C GLN A 131 4.77 -20.57 3.07
N GLY A 132 4.43 -21.80 2.66
CA GLY A 132 3.13 -22.10 2.06
C GLY A 132 2.83 -21.30 0.79
N ASP A 133 1.63 -20.73 0.71
CA ASP A 133 1.17 -19.93 -0.44
C ASP A 133 1.91 -18.59 -0.59
N ALA A 134 2.66 -18.14 0.43
CA ALA A 134 3.48 -16.94 0.35
C ALA A 134 4.56 -17.05 -0.73
N LEU A 135 5.05 -18.27 -1.04
CA LEU A 135 5.99 -18.50 -2.13
C LEU A 135 5.34 -18.30 -3.52
N PHE A 136 4.07 -18.67 -3.66
CA PHE A 136 3.29 -18.37 -4.86
C PHE A 136 3.10 -16.86 -5.04
N HIS A 137 2.79 -16.15 -3.95
CA HIS A 137 2.69 -14.69 -3.97
C HIS A 137 4.03 -14.05 -4.34
N LEU A 138 5.15 -14.51 -3.77
CA LEU A 138 6.49 -14.02 -4.09
C LEU A 138 6.83 -14.21 -5.58
N ALA A 139 6.61 -15.41 -6.12
CA ALA A 139 6.90 -15.69 -7.53
C ALA A 139 6.17 -14.71 -8.45
N ARG A 140 4.93 -14.36 -8.13
CA ARG A 140 4.15 -13.40 -8.90
C ARG A 140 4.64 -11.96 -8.74
N VAL A 141 5.05 -11.56 -7.54
CA VAL A 141 5.69 -10.24 -7.32
C VAL A 141 6.98 -10.15 -8.13
N ARG A 142 7.83 -11.18 -8.13
CA ARG A 142 9.06 -11.22 -8.94
C ARG A 142 8.77 -11.12 -10.43
N LYS A 143 7.79 -11.86 -10.95
CA LYS A 143 7.38 -11.76 -12.37
C LYS A 143 6.93 -10.33 -12.73
N LEU A 144 6.18 -9.67 -11.85
CA LEU A 144 5.78 -8.27 -12.06
C LEU A 144 6.97 -7.33 -12.06
N ASP A 145 7.94 -7.57 -11.20
CA ASP A 145 9.14 -6.75 -11.09
C ASP A 145 10.07 -6.96 -12.30
N GLU A 146 10.41 -8.20 -12.62
CA GLU A 146 11.52 -8.58 -13.49
C GLU A 146 11.17 -8.65 -14.99
N LEU A 147 9.89 -8.87 -15.35
CA LEU A 147 9.51 -9.00 -16.76
C LEU A 147 9.31 -7.64 -17.44
N ASP A 148 9.92 -7.46 -18.61
CA ASP A 148 9.76 -6.25 -19.42
C ASP A 148 8.47 -6.21 -20.24
N SER A 149 7.82 -7.35 -20.41
CA SER A 149 6.56 -7.51 -21.17
C SER A 149 5.51 -8.21 -20.31
N LEU A 150 4.76 -7.42 -19.54
CA LEU A 150 3.75 -7.93 -18.63
C LEU A 150 2.43 -8.22 -19.34
N SER A 151 1.86 -9.38 -19.04
CA SER A 151 0.48 -9.72 -19.39
C SER A 151 -0.11 -10.63 -18.31
N LEU A 152 -1.44 -10.77 -18.27
CA LEU A 152 -2.09 -11.67 -17.31
C LEU A 152 -1.61 -13.14 -17.45
N ARG A 153 -1.23 -13.55 -18.66
CA ARG A 153 -0.64 -14.89 -18.90
C ARG A 153 0.79 -14.97 -18.38
N ALA A 154 1.62 -13.95 -18.63
CA ALA A 154 3.02 -13.95 -18.22
C ALA A 154 3.18 -14.03 -16.70
N VAL A 155 2.27 -13.41 -15.95
CA VAL A 155 2.25 -13.44 -14.47
C VAL A 155 1.42 -14.60 -13.89
N SER A 156 0.92 -15.50 -14.75
CA SER A 156 0.20 -16.70 -14.32
C SER A 156 1.11 -17.65 -13.54
N GLU A 157 0.51 -18.58 -12.81
CA GLU A 157 1.22 -19.62 -12.06
C GLU A 157 1.95 -20.57 -13.00
N PHE A 158 1.22 -21.10 -13.99
CA PHE A 158 1.70 -22.08 -14.95
C PHE A 158 1.86 -21.44 -16.33
N ALA A 159 2.89 -21.86 -17.07
CA ALA A 159 3.18 -21.35 -18.42
C ALA A 159 1.99 -21.53 -19.37
N ASP A 160 1.34 -22.70 -19.31
CA ASP A 160 0.20 -23.07 -20.16
C ASP A 160 -1.14 -23.12 -19.37
N GLY A 161 -1.16 -22.54 -18.16
CA GLY A 161 -2.35 -22.54 -17.31
C GLY A 161 -3.34 -21.41 -17.64
N GLY A 162 -4.58 -21.60 -17.22
CA GLY A 162 -5.61 -20.56 -17.23
C GLY A 162 -5.39 -19.49 -16.15
N LEU A 163 -6.23 -18.45 -16.15
CA LEU A 163 -6.23 -17.45 -15.09
C LEU A 163 -6.65 -18.09 -13.76
N HIS A 164 -5.88 -17.83 -12.71
CA HIS A 164 -6.20 -18.31 -11.37
C HIS A 164 -7.52 -17.66 -10.88
N PRO A 165 -8.57 -18.43 -10.54
CA PRO A 165 -9.90 -17.89 -10.25
C PRO A 165 -9.92 -16.94 -9.04
N GLY A 166 -9.09 -17.20 -8.02
CA GLY A 166 -8.95 -16.32 -6.84
C GLY A 166 -7.99 -15.14 -7.03
N TYR A 167 -7.18 -15.12 -8.09
CA TYR A 167 -6.08 -14.15 -8.26
C TYR A 167 -5.90 -13.72 -9.71
N ALA A 168 -6.99 -13.61 -10.47
CA ALA A 168 -6.93 -13.35 -11.91
C ALA A 168 -6.24 -12.00 -12.21
N PHE A 169 -6.53 -10.97 -11.42
CA PHE A 169 -5.83 -9.70 -11.48
C PHE A 169 -4.91 -9.53 -10.26
N PRO A 170 -3.60 -9.31 -10.46
CA PRO A 170 -2.62 -9.39 -9.39
C PRO A 170 -2.46 -8.07 -8.62
N LEU A 171 -3.56 -7.46 -8.16
CA LEU A 171 -3.54 -6.10 -7.57
C LEU A 171 -2.63 -5.99 -6.34
N TRP A 172 -2.77 -6.91 -5.38
CA TRP A 172 -1.91 -6.96 -4.19
C TRP A 172 -0.43 -7.16 -4.55
N HIS A 173 -0.15 -8.10 -5.47
CA HIS A 173 1.21 -8.36 -5.94
C HIS A 173 1.81 -7.13 -6.63
N GLY A 174 1.02 -6.40 -7.42
CA GLY A 174 1.42 -5.16 -8.04
C GLY A 174 1.72 -4.07 -7.02
N PHE A 175 0.93 -3.96 -5.94
CA PHE A 175 1.25 -3.07 -4.83
C PHE A 175 2.60 -3.43 -4.20
N VAL A 176 2.84 -4.70 -3.87
CA VAL A 176 4.11 -5.15 -3.26
C VAL A 176 5.29 -4.96 -4.21
N ALA A 177 5.11 -5.25 -5.51
CA ALA A 177 6.15 -5.04 -6.53
C ALA A 177 6.51 -3.55 -6.66
N LEU A 178 5.52 -2.65 -6.67
CA LEU A 178 5.76 -1.21 -6.66
C LEU A 178 6.52 -0.76 -5.40
N VAL A 179 6.16 -1.29 -4.22
CA VAL A 179 6.87 -0.99 -2.97
C VAL A 179 8.31 -1.50 -3.02
N ALA A 180 8.54 -2.73 -3.49
CA ALA A 180 9.88 -3.31 -3.64
C ALA A 180 10.74 -2.50 -4.62
N ARG A 181 10.22 -2.25 -5.83
CA ARG A 181 10.88 -1.47 -6.89
C ARG A 181 11.22 -0.06 -6.44
N LEU A 182 10.27 0.66 -5.84
CA LEU A 182 10.50 2.03 -5.37
C LEU A 182 11.42 2.08 -4.16
N GLY A 183 11.31 1.11 -3.24
CA GLY A 183 12.19 1.00 -2.08
C GLY A 183 13.60 0.57 -2.43
N GLY A 184 13.82 0.03 -3.63
CA GLY A 184 15.09 -0.57 -4.02
C GLY A 184 15.43 -1.74 -3.10
N VAL A 185 14.49 -2.65 -2.87
CA VAL A 185 14.66 -3.78 -1.95
C VAL A 185 14.20 -5.07 -2.61
N ASP A 186 14.73 -6.20 -2.17
CA ASP A 186 14.32 -7.50 -2.70
C ASP A 186 12.81 -7.75 -2.48
N PRO A 187 12.08 -8.26 -3.48
CA PRO A 187 10.66 -8.60 -3.38
C PRO A 187 10.29 -9.51 -2.21
N ALA A 188 11.16 -10.44 -1.79
CA ALA A 188 10.89 -11.30 -0.64
C ALA A 188 10.91 -10.50 0.66
N ALA A 189 11.88 -9.62 0.84
CA ALA A 189 11.93 -8.73 1.99
C ALA A 189 10.69 -7.81 2.05
N ALA A 190 10.28 -7.26 0.91
CA ALA A 190 9.04 -6.47 0.83
C ALA A 190 7.80 -7.29 1.19
N LEU A 191 7.68 -8.52 0.69
CA LEU A 191 6.53 -9.38 0.96
C LEU A 191 6.43 -9.77 2.45
N VAL A 192 7.56 -10.09 3.09
CA VAL A 192 7.63 -10.40 4.53
C VAL A 192 7.27 -9.19 5.39
N HIS A 193 7.86 -8.03 5.07
CA HIS A 193 7.89 -6.92 6.01
C HIS A 193 6.93 -5.77 5.72
N ALA A 194 6.46 -5.58 4.48
CA ALA A 194 5.49 -4.54 4.15
C ALA A 194 4.19 -4.61 4.97
N PRO A 195 3.64 -5.79 5.34
CA PRO A 195 2.49 -5.86 6.23
C PRO A 195 2.68 -5.08 7.54
N SER A 196 3.86 -5.18 8.16
CA SER A 196 4.19 -4.46 9.41
C SER A 196 4.14 -2.94 9.24
N VAL A 197 4.56 -2.44 8.08
CA VAL A 197 4.53 -1.02 7.71
C VAL A 197 3.11 -0.53 7.41
N LEU A 198 2.22 -1.43 6.96
CA LEU A 198 0.82 -1.11 6.62
C LEU A 198 -0.12 -1.09 7.84
N VAL A 199 0.27 -1.70 8.96
CA VAL A 199 -0.56 -1.76 10.19
C VAL A 199 -1.10 -0.40 10.64
N PRO A 200 -0.31 0.70 10.70
CA PRO A 200 -0.84 2.01 11.08
C PRO A 200 -1.98 2.46 10.17
N LEU A 201 -1.89 2.16 8.87
CA LEU A 201 -2.90 2.51 7.89
C LEU A 201 -4.13 1.62 8.01
N ALA A 202 -3.95 0.33 8.26
CA ALA A 202 -5.06 -0.60 8.53
C ALA A 202 -5.84 -0.18 9.79
N PHE A 203 -5.13 0.14 10.88
CA PHE A 203 -5.71 0.61 12.13
C PHE A 203 -6.52 1.88 11.91
N LEU A 204 -5.94 2.86 11.20
CA LEU A 204 -6.64 4.08 10.84
C LEU A 204 -7.85 3.82 9.95
N ALA A 205 -7.75 2.98 8.93
CA ALA A 205 -8.84 2.72 8.00
C ALA A 205 -10.05 2.09 8.70
N VAL A 206 -9.82 1.13 9.59
CA VAL A 206 -10.86 0.46 10.39
C VAL A 206 -11.47 1.43 11.40
N TYR A 207 -10.63 2.13 12.17
CA TYR A 207 -11.07 3.13 13.15
C TYR A 207 -11.94 4.21 12.50
N GLU A 208 -11.46 4.77 11.39
CA GLU A 208 -12.13 5.82 10.66
C GLU A 208 -13.47 5.36 10.05
N ALA A 209 -13.56 4.12 9.58
CA ALA A 209 -14.81 3.55 9.08
C ALA A 209 -15.84 3.42 10.22
N GLY A 210 -15.45 2.83 11.36
CA GLY A 210 -16.33 2.71 12.53
C GLY A 210 -16.75 4.07 13.08
N ALA A 211 -15.80 4.99 13.23
CA ALA A 211 -16.08 6.33 13.76
C ALA A 211 -17.06 7.11 12.88
N ARG A 212 -17.01 6.94 11.56
CA ARG A 212 -17.95 7.59 10.63
C ARG A 212 -19.31 6.90 10.59
N LEU A 213 -19.33 5.56 10.55
CA LEU A 213 -20.57 4.78 10.50
C LEU A 213 -21.43 5.02 11.75
N PHE A 214 -20.81 5.04 12.93
CA PHE A 214 -21.50 5.22 14.21
C PHE A 214 -21.46 6.66 14.74
N ARG A 215 -20.78 7.58 14.03
CA ARG A 215 -20.54 8.97 14.46
C ARG A 215 -19.97 9.06 15.88
N SER A 216 -19.11 8.12 16.27
CA SER A 216 -18.57 8.00 17.63
C SER A 216 -17.13 7.51 17.62
N ALA A 217 -16.23 8.25 18.27
CA ALA A 217 -14.84 7.86 18.42
C ALA A 217 -14.69 6.56 19.24
N ALA A 218 -15.52 6.37 20.27
CA ALA A 218 -15.52 5.15 21.08
C ALA A 218 -15.97 3.94 20.26
N ALA A 219 -17.01 4.09 19.42
CA ALA A 219 -17.44 3.02 18.52
C ALA A 219 -16.36 2.71 17.46
N GLY A 220 -15.67 3.72 16.93
CA GLY A 220 -14.51 3.50 16.06
C GLY A 220 -13.40 2.70 16.72
N ALA A 221 -13.09 2.98 17.99
CA ALA A 221 -12.12 2.20 18.76
C ALA A 221 -12.60 0.76 19.01
N ALA A 222 -13.89 0.57 19.33
CA ALA A 222 -14.47 -0.76 19.52
C ALA A 222 -14.38 -1.61 18.24
N VAL A 223 -14.68 -1.04 17.07
CA VAL A 223 -14.55 -1.72 15.77
C VAL A 223 -13.08 -2.08 15.49
N LEU A 224 -12.14 -1.18 15.78
CA LEU A 224 -10.71 -1.47 15.64
C LEU A 224 -10.28 -2.63 16.54
N LEU A 225 -10.63 -2.60 17.82
CA LEU A 225 -10.30 -3.66 18.78
C LEU A 225 -10.89 -5.01 18.36
N ALA A 226 -12.13 -5.02 17.87
CA ALA A 226 -12.75 -6.23 17.33
C ALA A 226 -11.97 -6.79 16.13
N GLN A 227 -11.52 -5.95 15.21
CA GLN A 227 -10.72 -6.40 14.06
C GLN A 227 -9.34 -6.91 14.47
N VAL A 228 -8.67 -6.26 15.43
CA VAL A 228 -7.40 -6.75 15.97
C VAL A 228 -7.59 -8.11 16.64
N ALA A 229 -8.67 -8.29 17.40
CA ALA A 229 -8.97 -9.57 18.04
C ALA A 229 -9.21 -10.67 16.99
N LEU A 230 -10.04 -10.42 15.97
CA LEU A 230 -10.40 -11.40 14.95
C LEU A 230 -9.23 -11.76 14.02
N ALA A 231 -8.52 -10.76 13.51
CA ALA A 231 -7.49 -10.96 12.49
C ALA A 231 -6.09 -11.17 13.07
N GLY A 232 -5.80 -10.60 14.24
CA GLY A 232 -4.45 -10.60 14.82
C GLY A 232 -4.25 -11.55 15.99
N LEU A 233 -5.29 -11.89 16.75
CA LEU A 233 -5.17 -12.68 18.00
C LEU A 233 -5.89 -14.04 17.93
N ALA A 234 -7.01 -14.11 17.20
CA ALA A 234 -7.80 -15.35 17.07
C ALA A 234 -7.27 -16.30 15.98
N ALA A 235 -6.23 -15.92 15.24
CA ALA A 235 -5.59 -16.75 14.22
C ALA A 235 -4.72 -17.85 14.87
N GLY A 236 -5.36 -18.78 15.57
CA GLY A 236 -4.69 -19.91 16.25
C GLY A 236 -4.33 -21.09 15.35
N HIS A 237 -4.56 -21.04 14.04
CA HIS A 237 -4.38 -22.19 13.13
C HIS A 237 -4.02 -21.79 11.68
N GLY A 238 -3.37 -20.65 11.47
CA GLY A 238 -2.93 -20.19 10.14
C GLY A 238 -1.49 -20.59 9.86
#